data_AF-A0AA95ICK2-F1
#
_entry.id   AF-A0AA95ICK2-F1
#
_cell.length_a   1.000
_cell.length_b   1.000
_cell.length_c   1.000
_cell.angle_alpha   90.00
_cell.angle_beta   90.00
_cell.angle_gamma   90.00
#
_symmetry.space_group_name_H-M   'P 1'
#
loop_
_entity.id
_entity.type
_entity.pdbx_description
1 polymer ?
#
loop_
_entity_poly.entity_id
_entity_poly.type
_entity_poly.pdbx_seq_one_letter_code
_entity_poly.pdbx_strand_id
1 'polypeptide(L)'
;MSIQPKGIVILAIDFAGNVSWTTWGDQSYNKWSMAMQTWSVTPSTGINQTKPAKITAWGHTRLDWTITVKNASGQIVSSWTVKNEHTLREQWTPDSNLPNGTYTITLDLVTKDGFKVTSLPKTVTVVQ
;
A
#
# COMPACT_ATOMS: atom_id res chain seq x y z
N MET A 1 -7.86 36.72 -7.57
CA MET A 1 -7.14 35.65 -6.84
C MET A 1 -6.56 34.71 -7.88
N SER A 2 -5.23 34.50 -7.88
CA SER A 2 -4.62 33.48 -8.74
C SER A 2 -4.79 32.12 -8.07
N ILE A 3 -5.45 31.18 -8.77
CA ILE A 3 -5.69 29.82 -8.30
C ILE A 3 -4.46 29.01 -8.69
N GLN A 4 -3.43 29.01 -7.86
CA GLN A 4 -2.25 28.18 -8.09
C GLN A 4 -2.52 26.74 -7.61
N PRO A 5 -1.96 25.72 -8.29
CA PRO A 5 -2.07 24.35 -7.84
C PRO A 5 -1.41 24.18 -6.47
N LYS A 6 -2.05 23.42 -5.57
CA LYS A 6 -1.47 23.12 -4.25
C LYS A 6 -0.28 22.17 -4.33
N GLY A 7 -0.25 21.32 -5.34
CA GLY A 7 0.84 20.40 -5.64
C GLY A 7 0.77 19.92 -7.08
N ILE A 8 1.90 19.46 -7.59
CA ILE A 8 2.06 18.91 -8.94
C ILE A 8 2.84 17.61 -8.82
N VAL A 9 2.38 16.57 -9.51
CA VAL A 9 3.11 15.33 -9.71
C VAL A 9 3.40 15.21 -11.20
N ILE A 10 4.67 15.08 -11.54
CA ILE A 10 5.15 14.96 -12.92
C ILE A 10 5.63 13.52 -13.09
N LEU A 11 5.01 12.81 -14.03
CA LEU A 11 5.41 11.49 -14.49
C LEU A 11 6.16 11.64 -15.81
N ALA A 12 7.41 11.17 -15.86
CA ALA A 12 8.17 11.07 -17.10
C ALA A 12 8.36 9.60 -17.47
N ILE A 13 8.18 9.31 -18.75
CA ILE A 13 8.37 7.98 -19.33
C ILE A 13 9.27 8.15 -20.56
N ASP A 14 10.40 7.44 -20.59
CA ASP A 14 11.26 7.42 -21.76
C ASP A 14 10.87 6.33 -22.77
N PHE A 15 11.54 6.30 -23.92
CA PHE A 15 11.28 5.32 -24.97
C PHE A 15 11.53 3.86 -24.53
N ALA A 16 12.42 3.65 -23.55
CA ALA A 16 12.70 2.32 -22.99
C ALA A 16 11.69 1.91 -21.89
N GLY A 17 10.71 2.77 -21.58
CA GLY A 17 9.72 2.53 -20.54
C GLY A 17 10.24 2.77 -19.13
N ASN A 18 11.38 3.45 -18.95
CA ASN A 18 11.79 3.88 -17.62
C ASN A 18 10.83 4.95 -17.13
N VAL A 19 10.36 4.80 -15.89
CA VAL A 19 9.37 5.68 -15.28
C VAL A 19 10.00 6.41 -14.11
N SER A 20 9.82 7.73 -14.07
CA SER A 20 10.22 8.58 -12.94
C SER A 20 9.14 9.59 -12.56
N TRP A 21 9.16 9.98 -11.29
CA TRP A 21 8.31 10.95 -10.65
C TRP A 21 9.15 12.09 -10.10
N THR A 22 8.64 13.31 -10.28
CA THR A 22 9.04 14.44 -9.46
C THR A 22 7.81 15.18 -8.98
N THR A 23 7.96 15.94 -7.90
CA THR A 23 6.83 16.62 -7.26
C THR A 23 7.20 18.03 -6.89
N TRP A 24 6.20 18.91 -6.90
CA TRP A 24 6.30 20.27 -6.39
C TRP A 24 5.10 20.59 -5.50
N GLY A 25 5.28 21.41 -4.47
CA GLY A 25 4.22 21.82 -3.56
C GLY A 25 3.84 20.77 -2.50
N ASP A 26 2.59 20.79 -2.07
CA ASP A 26 2.06 19.97 -0.99
C ASP A 26 1.79 18.52 -1.44
N GLN A 27 2.63 17.61 -0.96
CA GLN A 27 2.54 16.18 -1.27
C GLN A 27 1.42 15.45 -0.52
N SER A 28 0.75 16.09 0.46
CA SER A 28 -0.40 15.47 1.16
C SER A 28 -1.59 15.19 0.23
N TYR A 29 -1.60 15.82 -0.95
CA TYR A 29 -2.59 15.58 -2.01
C TYR A 29 -2.23 14.40 -2.93
N ASN A 30 -1.05 13.78 -2.77
CA ASN A 30 -0.65 12.64 -3.58
C ASN A 30 -1.57 11.45 -3.29
N LYS A 31 -1.94 10.72 -4.35
CA LYS A 31 -2.81 9.55 -4.26
C LYS A 31 -2.03 8.30 -4.58
N TRP A 32 -2.30 7.20 -3.89
CA TRP A 32 -1.68 5.90 -4.18
C TRP A 32 -1.83 5.47 -5.64
N SER A 33 -2.92 5.87 -6.28
CA SER A 33 -3.20 5.58 -7.69
C SER A 33 -2.19 6.18 -8.66
N MET A 34 -1.31 7.07 -8.19
CA MET A 34 -0.22 7.65 -8.98
C MET A 34 0.97 6.69 -9.12
N ALA A 35 1.13 5.71 -8.22
CA ALA A 35 2.22 4.73 -8.26
C ALA A 35 1.72 3.27 -8.40
N MET A 36 0.48 3.00 -7.97
CA MET A 36 -0.12 1.67 -7.97
C MET A 36 -1.44 1.65 -8.73
N GLN A 37 -1.63 0.66 -9.59
CA GLN A 37 -2.82 0.50 -10.43
C GLN A 37 -4.01 0.01 -9.61
N THR A 38 -3.80 -1.07 -8.85
CA THR A 38 -4.84 -1.71 -8.05
C THR A 38 -4.22 -2.56 -6.96
N TRP A 39 -5.02 -2.83 -5.92
CA TRP A 39 -4.68 -3.82 -4.92
C TRP A 39 -5.91 -4.41 -4.23
N SER A 40 -5.74 -5.61 -3.68
CA SER A 40 -6.80 -6.39 -3.05
C SER A 40 -6.28 -7.16 -1.85
N VAL A 41 -7.21 -7.47 -0.94
CA VAL A 41 -7.01 -8.44 0.14
C VAL A 41 -8.09 -9.50 0.04
N THR A 42 -7.74 -10.77 0.06
CA THR A 42 -8.70 -11.88 -0.04
C THR A 42 -8.21 -13.12 0.71
N PRO A 43 -9.03 -13.71 1.61
CA PRO A 43 -10.32 -13.23 2.08
C PRO A 43 -10.15 -11.97 2.93
N SER A 44 -11.21 -11.16 3.01
CA SER A 44 -11.27 -10.02 3.94
C SER A 44 -11.97 -10.36 5.25
N THR A 45 -12.54 -11.55 5.39
CA THR A 45 -13.28 -11.95 6.60
C THR A 45 -12.96 -13.37 7.05
N GLY A 46 -13.00 -13.56 8.36
CA GLY A 46 -12.69 -14.84 9.00
C GLY A 46 -11.26 -15.28 8.70
N ILE A 47 -10.32 -14.33 8.72
CA ILE A 47 -8.90 -14.60 8.58
C ILE A 47 -8.42 -15.29 9.86
N ASN A 48 -7.61 -16.33 9.72
CA ASN A 48 -6.95 -17.04 10.82
C ASN A 48 -5.73 -17.81 10.32
N GLN A 49 -5.13 -18.63 11.19
CA GLN A 49 -3.93 -19.42 10.88
C GLN A 49 -4.08 -20.35 9.67
N THR A 50 -5.29 -20.86 9.41
CA THR A 50 -5.57 -21.76 8.27
C THR A 50 -6.13 -21.03 7.05
N LYS A 51 -6.57 -19.78 7.25
CA LYS A 51 -7.20 -18.94 6.23
C LYS A 51 -6.53 -17.57 6.19
N PRO A 52 -5.28 -17.48 5.69
CA PRO A 52 -4.53 -16.23 5.67
C PRO A 52 -5.09 -15.24 4.65
N ALA A 53 -4.90 -13.95 4.91
CA ALA A 53 -5.28 -12.87 4.00
C ALA A 53 -4.23 -12.75 2.89
N LYS A 54 -4.61 -13.03 1.64
CA LYS A 54 -3.73 -12.82 0.47
C LYS A 54 -3.79 -11.36 0.06
N ILE A 55 -2.63 -10.75 -0.13
CA ILE A 55 -2.45 -9.35 -0.48
C ILE A 55 -1.83 -9.30 -1.87
N THR A 56 -2.58 -8.72 -2.81
CA THR A 56 -2.13 -8.62 -4.21
C THR A 56 -2.18 -7.18 -4.66
N ALA A 57 -1.12 -6.70 -5.31
CA ALA A 57 -1.05 -5.35 -5.85
C ALA A 57 -0.23 -5.27 -7.13
N TRP A 58 -0.51 -4.28 -7.98
CA TRP A 58 0.22 -4.02 -9.22
C TRP A 58 0.68 -2.57 -9.28
N GLY A 59 1.99 -2.36 -9.40
CA GLY A 59 2.60 -1.04 -9.57
C GLY A 59 2.49 -0.54 -11.01
N HIS A 60 2.72 0.75 -11.23
CA HIS A 60 3.08 1.30 -12.54
C HIS A 60 4.57 1.12 -12.87
N THR A 61 5.37 0.77 -11.86
CA THR A 61 6.81 0.50 -11.94
C THR A 61 7.19 -0.49 -10.83
N ARG A 62 8.48 -0.80 -10.69
CA ARG A 62 9.00 -1.49 -9.50
C ARG A 62 9.00 -0.56 -8.29
N LEU A 63 8.43 -1.03 -7.20
CA LEU A 63 8.23 -0.28 -5.96
C LEU A 63 8.82 -1.04 -4.77
N ASP A 64 9.20 -0.29 -3.76
CA ASP A 64 9.34 -0.80 -2.40
C ASP A 64 7.97 -0.70 -1.73
N TRP A 65 7.44 -1.84 -1.30
CA TRP A 65 6.13 -2.01 -0.68
C TRP A 65 6.32 -2.24 0.80
N THR A 66 5.75 -1.42 1.66
CA THR A 66 5.62 -1.71 3.09
C THR A 66 4.17 -2.04 3.40
N ILE A 67 3.93 -3.27 3.83
CA ILE A 67 2.62 -3.72 4.28
C ILE A 67 2.54 -3.43 5.77
N THR A 68 1.45 -2.80 6.20
CA THR A 68 1.21 -2.55 7.63
C THR A 68 -0.19 -3.03 8.00
N VAL A 69 -0.27 -3.79 9.08
CA VAL A 69 -1.53 -4.25 9.66
C VAL A 69 -1.71 -3.59 11.02
N LYS A 70 -2.85 -2.93 11.22
CA LYS A 70 -3.22 -2.29 12.48
C LYS A 70 -4.50 -2.88 13.06
N ASN A 71 -4.56 -2.98 14.37
CA ASN A 71 -5.80 -3.31 15.08
C ASN A 71 -6.77 -2.09 15.13
N ALA A 72 -7.93 -2.26 15.74
CA ALA A 72 -8.95 -1.22 15.86
C ALA A 72 -8.51 0.03 16.65
N SER A 73 -7.50 -0.08 17.54
CA SER A 73 -6.92 1.07 18.25
C SER A 73 -5.84 1.80 17.46
N GLY A 74 -5.51 1.32 16.25
CA GLY A 74 -4.47 1.89 15.39
C GLY A 74 -3.05 1.40 15.71
N GLN A 75 -2.89 0.47 16.66
CA GLN A 75 -1.58 -0.14 16.96
C GLN A 75 -1.17 -1.08 15.84
N ILE A 76 0.10 -1.01 15.45
CA ILE A 76 0.69 -1.92 14.45
C ILE A 76 0.86 -3.29 15.09
N VAL A 77 0.26 -4.31 14.49
CA VAL A 77 0.38 -5.71 14.92
C VAL A 77 1.26 -6.53 13.98
N SER A 78 1.47 -6.05 12.74
CA SER A 78 2.40 -6.66 11.79
C SER A 78 2.86 -5.62 10.77
N SER A 79 4.14 -5.68 10.38
CA SER A 79 4.68 -4.86 9.29
C SER A 79 5.88 -5.54 8.65
N TRP A 80 5.95 -5.51 7.32
CA TRP A 80 7.08 -6.02 6.57
C TRP A 80 7.21 -5.31 5.22
N THR A 81 8.39 -5.44 4.60
CA THR A 81 8.72 -4.77 3.35
C THR A 81 9.12 -5.77 2.27
N VAL A 82 8.60 -5.54 1.06
CA VAL A 82 9.03 -6.22 -0.18
C VAL A 82 9.65 -5.15 -1.07
N LYS A 83 10.91 -5.32 -1.47
CA LYS A 83 11.65 -4.29 -2.20
C LYS A 83 11.72 -4.56 -3.70
N ASN A 84 11.69 -3.49 -4.48
CA ASN A 84 11.96 -3.48 -5.92
C ASN A 84 11.08 -4.45 -6.73
N GLU A 85 9.81 -4.60 -6.36
CA GLU A 85 8.88 -5.49 -7.05
C GLU A 85 7.82 -4.71 -7.84
N HIS A 86 7.48 -5.22 -9.02
CA HIS A 86 6.40 -4.63 -9.82
C HIS A 86 5.02 -5.12 -9.33
N THR A 87 4.95 -6.37 -8.87
CA THR A 87 3.71 -6.99 -8.43
C THR A 87 3.92 -7.55 -7.03
N LEU A 88 3.04 -7.15 -6.11
CA LEU A 88 3.00 -7.68 -4.75
C LEU A 88 2.15 -8.95 -4.71
N ARG A 89 2.68 -10.03 -4.14
CA ARG A 89 1.96 -11.29 -3.88
C ARG A 89 2.35 -11.81 -2.50
N GLU A 90 1.76 -11.21 -1.49
CA GLU A 90 2.07 -11.49 -0.09
C GLU A 90 0.88 -12.11 0.62
N GLN A 91 1.11 -12.60 1.84
CA GLN A 91 0.03 -13.04 2.70
C GLN A 91 0.27 -12.61 4.14
N TRP A 92 -0.83 -12.29 4.83
CA TRP A 92 -0.83 -12.08 6.27
C TRP A 92 -1.52 -13.26 6.96
N THR A 93 -0.80 -13.92 7.85
CA THR A 93 -1.33 -14.96 8.73
C THR A 93 -1.31 -14.40 10.15
N PRO A 94 -2.45 -14.17 10.81
CA PRO A 94 -2.45 -13.66 12.17
C PRO A 94 -1.91 -14.71 13.14
N ASP A 95 -1.21 -14.26 14.17
CA ASP A 95 -0.84 -15.13 15.29
C ASP A 95 -2.10 -15.69 15.98
N SER A 96 -2.00 -16.88 16.58
CA SER A 96 -3.13 -17.53 17.26
C SER A 96 -3.64 -16.76 18.47
N ASN A 97 -2.78 -15.93 19.08
CA ASN A 97 -3.14 -15.09 20.22
C ASN A 97 -3.72 -13.72 19.79
N LEU A 98 -3.77 -13.42 18.49
CA LEU A 98 -4.30 -12.17 18.00
C LEU A 98 -5.82 -12.15 18.21
N PRO A 99 -6.38 -11.15 18.93
CA PRO A 99 -7.80 -11.15 19.27
C PRO A 99 -8.71 -11.14 18.04
N ASN A 100 -9.87 -11.78 18.16
CA ASN A 100 -10.94 -11.64 17.19
C ASN A 100 -11.34 -10.17 17.05
N GLY A 101 -11.55 -9.72 15.83
CA GLY A 101 -11.95 -8.34 15.59
C GLY A 101 -11.56 -7.79 14.25
N THR A 102 -11.63 -6.46 14.16
CA THR A 102 -11.40 -5.70 12.93
C THR A 102 -9.96 -5.17 12.88
N TYR A 103 -9.36 -5.34 11.72
CA TYR A 103 -8.01 -4.89 11.41
C TYR A 103 -8.02 -4.07 10.13
N THR A 104 -7.00 -3.24 9.96
CA THR A 104 -6.79 -2.44 8.75
C THR A 104 -5.43 -2.77 8.15
N ILE A 105 -5.41 -2.96 6.84
CA ILE A 105 -4.19 -3.17 6.06
C ILE A 105 -3.96 -1.93 5.20
N THR A 106 -2.74 -1.43 5.20
CA THR A 106 -2.28 -0.35 4.31
C THR A 106 -1.00 -0.77 3.59
N LEU A 107 -0.80 -0.20 2.40
CA LEU A 107 0.44 -0.31 1.64
C LEU A 107 1.08 1.07 1.55
N ASP A 108 2.29 1.23 2.08
CA ASP A 108 3.15 2.37 1.78
C ASP A 108 4.06 2.02 0.61
N LEU A 109 4.16 2.92 -0.36
CA LEU A 109 4.87 2.69 -1.61
C LEU A 109 5.98 3.72 -1.78
N VAL A 110 7.17 3.25 -2.15
CA VAL A 110 8.30 4.11 -2.49
C VAL A 110 8.83 3.67 -3.86
N THR A 111 8.88 4.62 -4.78
CA THR A 111 9.51 4.47 -6.11
C THR A 111 11.04 4.63 -5.99
N LYS A 112 11.79 4.19 -7.00
CA LYS A 112 13.27 4.27 -7.01
C LYS A 112 13.81 5.70 -6.82
N ASP A 113 13.08 6.70 -7.29
CA ASP A 113 13.40 8.13 -7.17
C ASP A 113 12.79 8.79 -5.93
N GLY A 114 12.14 8.00 -5.07
CA GLY A 114 11.72 8.44 -3.75
C GLY A 114 10.34 9.09 -3.69
N PHE A 115 9.54 9.05 -4.76
CA PHE A 115 8.12 9.39 -4.69
C PHE A 115 7.38 8.42 -3.77
N LYS A 116 6.68 8.97 -2.78
CA LYS A 116 6.00 8.23 -1.71
C LYS A 116 4.49 8.46 -1.76
N VAL A 117 3.75 7.38 -1.59
CA VAL A 117 2.29 7.39 -1.43
C VAL A 117 1.84 6.27 -0.50
N THR A 118 0.70 6.47 0.15
CA THR A 118 0.06 5.46 1.01
C THR A 118 -1.30 5.09 0.45
N SER A 119 -1.61 3.80 0.40
CA SER A 119 -2.91 3.30 -0.04
C SER A 119 -4.03 3.79 0.89
N LEU A 120 -5.26 3.87 0.36
CA LEU A 120 -6.42 3.84 1.25
C LEU A 120 -6.38 2.53 2.07
N PRO A 121 -6.86 2.51 3.32
CA PRO A 121 -6.89 1.28 4.10
C PRO A 121 -7.93 0.29 3.57
N LYS A 122 -7.65 -1.01 3.68
CA LYS A 122 -8.68 -2.06 3.56
C LYS A 122 -8.93 -2.68 4.92
N THR A 123 -10.20 -2.77 5.27
CA THR A 123 -10.67 -3.41 6.50
C THR A 123 -10.79 -4.91 6.33
N VAL A 124 -10.34 -5.67 7.33
CA VAL A 124 -10.46 -7.12 7.38
C VAL A 124 -10.87 -7.61 8.77
N THR A 125 -11.39 -8.84 8.88
CA THR A 125 -11.74 -9.45 10.18
C THR A 125 -10.98 -10.73 10.46
N VAL A 126 -10.52 -10.87 11.70
CA VAL A 126 -9.87 -12.06 12.25
C VAL A 126 -10.85 -12.83 13.13
N VAL A 127 -10.88 -14.15 12.95
CA VAL A 127 -11.68 -15.10 13.75
C VAL A 127 -10.84 -16.37 13.96
N GLN A 128 -10.21 -16.48 15.13
CA GLN A 128 -9.38 -17.63 15.53
C GLN A 128 -10.17 -18.94 15.60
#